data_AF-A0A972Y1B0-F1
#
_entry.id   AF-A0A972Y1B0-F1
#
_cell.length_a   1.000
_cell.length_b   1.000
_cell.length_c   1.000
_cell.angle_alpha   90.00
_cell.angle_beta   90.00
_cell.angle_gamma   90.00
#
_symmetry.space_group_name_H-M   'P 1'
#
loop_
_entity.id
_entity.type
_entity.pdbx_description
1 polymer ?
#
loop_
_entity_poly.entity_id
_entity_poly.type
_entity_poly.pdbx_seq_one_letter_code
_entity_poly.pdbx_strand_id
1 'polypeptide(L)' 'MKYTYIPHTDIKVSKICLGTMTFGNQNSEAEAHEQMDYALDQGVNFFDTAEMYAVPPSAENQGRTEQY' A
#
# COMPACT_ATOMS: atom_id res chain seq x y z
N MET A 1 5.63 14.68 8.06
CA MET A 1 4.27 14.09 7.95
C MET A 1 3.25 14.79 8.85
N LYS A 2 1.98 14.89 8.42
CA LYS A 2 0.83 15.25 9.28
C LYS A 2 0.04 13.97 9.62
N TYR A 3 -0.50 13.88 10.82
CA TYR A 3 -1.23 12.70 11.30
C TYR A 3 -2.65 13.04 11.78
N THR A 4 -3.54 12.05 11.76
CA THR A 4 -4.90 12.11 12.31
C THR A 4 -5.24 10.80 13.00
N TYR A 5 -6.26 10.79 13.85
CA TYR A 5 -6.85 9.56 14.35
C TYR A 5 -7.93 9.06 13.40
N ILE A 6 -8.04 7.74 13.23
CA ILE A 6 -9.22 7.15 12.59
C ILE A 6 -10.42 7.41 13.51
N PRO A 7 -11.54 7.94 13.01
CA PRO A 7 -12.70 8.29 13.84
C PRO A 7 -13.11 7.15 14.76
N HIS A 8 -13.39 7.47 16.03
CA HIS A 8 -13.83 6.53 17.06
C HIS A 8 -12.79 5.45 17.45
N THR A 9 -11.51 5.66 17.15
CA THR A 9 -10.42 4.76 17.57
C THR A 9 -9.23 5.56 18.09
N ASP A 10 -8.31 4.88 18.77
CA ASP A 10 -7.02 5.44 19.16
C ASP A 10 -5.91 5.22 18.10
N ILE A 11 -6.28 4.74 16.90
CA ILE A 11 -5.32 4.44 15.83
C ILE A 11 -4.93 5.75 15.13
N LYS A 12 -3.64 6.09 15.21
CA LYS A 12 -3.07 7.29 14.60
C LYS A 12 -2.40 6.98 13.26
N VAL A 13 -2.92 7.57 12.19
CA VAL A 13 -2.46 7.36 10.81
C VAL A 13 -1.95 8.64 10.16
N SER A 14 -1.04 8.52 9.20
CA SER A 14 -0.62 9.59 8.32
C SER A 14 -1.81 10.11 7.51
N LYS A 15 -1.86 11.41 7.25
CA LYS A 15 -2.94 12.04 6.47
C LYS A 15 -2.91 11.64 4.98
N ILE A 16 -1.82 11.01 4.55
CA ILE A 16 -1.62 10.40 3.23
C ILE A 16 -1.49 8.89 3.44
N CYS A 17 -2.12 8.09 2.57
CA CYS A 17 -2.05 6.64 2.54
C CYS A 17 -1.33 6.18 1.25
N LEU A 18 -0.48 5.17 1.34
CA LEU A 18 0.11 4.53 0.17
C LEU A 18 -0.81 3.41 -0.33
N GLY A 19 -1.33 3.54 -1.55
CA GLY A 19 -2.08 2.46 -2.21
C GLY A 19 -1.15 1.47 -2.91
N THR A 20 -1.51 0.19 -2.90
CA THR A 20 -0.68 -0.92 -3.41
C THR A 20 -1.21 -1.56 -4.71
N MET A 21 -2.21 -0.94 -5.35
CA MET A 21 -2.94 -1.53 -6.49
C MET A 21 -2.09 -1.92 -7.70
N THR A 22 -0.87 -1.40 -7.82
CA THR A 22 0.07 -1.67 -8.93
C THR A 22 1.05 -2.80 -8.63
N PHE A 23 1.18 -3.22 -7.37
CA PHE A 23 2.19 -4.18 -6.91
C PHE A 23 1.84 -5.59 -7.39
N GLY A 24 2.77 -6.27 -8.06
CA GLY A 24 2.55 -7.60 -8.61
C GLY A 24 2.00 -7.65 -10.03
N ASN A 25 1.80 -6.49 -10.67
CA ASN A 25 1.43 -6.41 -12.10
C ASN A 25 2.18 -5.31 -12.86
N GLN A 26 2.07 -4.06 -12.41
CA GLN A 26 2.76 -2.93 -13.03
C GLN A 26 4.11 -2.67 -12.37
N ASN A 27 4.25 -3.04 -11.09
CA ASN A 27 5.49 -2.97 -10.35
C ASN A 27 5.99 -4.37 -9.97
N SER A 28 7.29 -4.56 -10.10
CA SER A 28 8.04 -5.65 -9.50
C SER A 28 8.09 -5.54 -7.97
N GLU A 29 8.50 -6.61 -7.29
CA GLU A 29 8.66 -6.64 -5.83
C GLU A 29 9.68 -5.62 -5.36
N ALA A 30 10.80 -5.49 -6.08
CA ALA A 30 11.81 -4.48 -5.78
C ALA A 30 11.27 -3.04 -5.87
N GLU A 31 10.48 -2.74 -6.90
CA GLU A 31 9.84 -1.41 -7.04
C GLU A 31 8.74 -1.17 -6.01
N ALA A 32 8.02 -2.22 -5.59
CA ALA A 32 7.05 -2.13 -4.50
C ALA A 32 7.74 -1.80 -3.18
N HIS A 33 8.81 -2.53 -2.84
CA HIS A 33 9.62 -2.25 -1.66
C HIS A 33 10.27 -0.87 -1.69
N GLU A 34 10.81 -0.42 -2.83
CA GLU A 34 11.37 0.94 -2.95
C GLU A 34 10.30 2.02 -2.67
N GLN A 35 9.08 1.83 -3.16
CA GLN A 35 7.96 2.73 -2.85
C GLN A 35 7.58 2.69 -1.36
N MET A 36 7.57 1.51 -0.75
CA MET A 36 7.27 1.36 0.68
C MET A 36 8.35 2.00 1.55
N ASP A 37 9.63 1.76 1.25
CA ASP A 37 10.77 2.34 1.96
C ASP A 37 10.74 3.87 1.88
N TYR A 38 10.51 4.42 0.68
CA TYR A 38 10.38 5.86 0.50
C TYR A 38 9.19 6.42 1.29
N ALA A 39 8.04 5.76 1.26
CA ALA A 39 6.86 6.20 2.01
C ALA A 39 7.13 6.20 3.52
N LEU A 40 7.76 5.15 4.05
CA LEU A 40 8.16 5.05 5.45
C LEU A 40 9.14 6.16 5.84
N ASP A 41 10.15 6.45 5.02
CA ASP A 41 11.13 7.52 5.26
C ASP A 41 10.48 8.91 5.31
N GLN A 42 9.41 9.12 4.52
CA GLN A 42 8.60 10.34 4.58
C GLN A 42 7.59 10.36 5.75
N GLY A 43 7.52 9.28 6.55
CA GLY A 43 6.67 9.13 7.73
C GLY A 43 5.25 8.63 7.43
N VAL A 44 4.99 8.02 6.28
CA VAL A 44 3.72 7.33 6.01
C VAL A 44 3.65 6.07 6.87
N ASN A 45 2.54 5.86 7.56
CA ASN A 45 2.30 4.65 8.35
C ASN A 45 0.96 3.98 8.01
N PHE A 46 0.35 4.40 6.89
CA PHE A 46 -0.94 3.93 6.43
C PHE A 46 -0.81 3.43 4.99
N PHE A 47 -1.10 2.14 4.81
CA PHE A 47 -0.97 1.41 3.55
C PHE A 47 -2.33 0.77 3.24
N ASP A 48 -2.76 0.90 2.00
CA ASP A 48 -4.04 0.39 1.51
C ASP A 48 -3.82 -0.75 0.50
N THR A 49 -4.60 -1.81 0.65
CA THR A 49 -4.56 -3.01 -0.19
C THR A 49 -5.96 -3.64 -0.30
N ALA A 50 -6.13 -4.57 -1.25
CA ALA A 50 -7.39 -5.27 -1.46
C ALA A 50 -7.16 -6.62 -2.16
N GLU A 51 -8.04 -7.59 -1.89
CA GLU A 51 -8.01 -8.94 -2.52
C GLU A 51 -8.14 -8.92 -4.06
N MET A 52 -8.66 -7.82 -4.61
CA MET A 52 -8.81 -7.61 -6.06
C MET A 52 -7.53 -7.09 -6.71
N TYR A 53 -6.55 -6.64 -5.93
CA TYR A 53 -5.26 -6.22 -6.47
C TYR A 53 -4.41 -7.44 -6.86
N ALA A 54 -3.57 -7.36 -7.89
CA ALA A 54 -3.14 -6.17 -8.62
C ALA A 54 -4.10 -5.71 -9.76
N VAL A 55 -4.07 -4.43 -10.14
CA VAL A 55 -4.92 -3.86 -11.21
C VAL A 55 -4.17 -3.71 -12.54
N PRO A 56 -4.78 -4.06 -13.70
CA PRO A 56 -6.06 -4.75 -13.85
C PRO A 56 -6.03 -6.20 -13.29
N PRO A 57 -7.13 -6.65 -12.65
CA PRO A 57 -7.20 -8.00 -12.08
C PRO A 57 -7.24 -9.08 -13.16
N SER A 58 -6.55 -10.18 -12.90
CA SER A 58 -6.51 -11.39 -13.72
C SER A 58 -6.40 -12.63 -12.82
N ALA A 59 -6.79 -13.79 -13.34
CA ALA A 59 -6.62 -15.05 -12.61
C ALA A 59 -5.14 -15.37 -12.28
N GLU A 60 -4.20 -14.80 -13.03
CA GLU A 60 -2.76 -14.96 -12.80
C GLU A 60 -2.23 -14.02 -11.71
N ASN A 61 -2.79 -12.81 -11.58
CA ASN A 61 -2.26 -11.78 -10.69
C ASN A 61 -3.08 -11.53 -9.41
N GLN A 62 -4.23 -12.21 -9.27
CA GLN A 62 -5.03 -12.18 -8.05
C GLN A 62 -4.18 -12.62 -6.84
N GLY A 63 -4.20 -11.82 -5.78
CA GLY A 63 -3.49 -12.15 -4.54
C GLY A 63 -1.97 -11.94 -4.59
N ARG A 64 -1.44 -11.35 -5.68
CA ARG A 64 0.00 -11.06 -5.79
C ARG A 64 0.41 -9.87 -4.96
N THR A 65 -0.45 -8.87 -4.78
CA THR A 65 -0.13 -7.66 -4.00
C THR A 65 0.24 -8.01 -2.55
N GLU A 66 -0.34 -9.06 -1.98
CA GLU A 66 -0.08 -9.55 -0.61
C GLU A 66 1.23 -10.34 -0.47
N GLN A 67 1.90 -10.65 -1.59
CA GLN A 67 3.19 -11.36 -1.62
C GLN A 67 4.37 -10.40 -1.79
N TYR A 68 4.10 -9.10 -1.99
CA TYR A 68 5.05 -8.05 -2.39
C TYR A 68 5.16 -6.98 -1.30
#